data_AF-A0A8J6VJM9-F1
#
_entry.id   AF-A0A8J6VJM9-F1
#
_cell.length_a   1.000
_cell.length_b   1.000
_cell.length_c   1.000
_cell.angle_alpha   90.00
_cell.angle_beta   90.00
_cell.angle_gamma   90.00
#
_symmetry.space_group_name_H-M   'P 1'
#
loop_
_entity.id
_entity.type
_entity.pdbx_description
1 polymer ?
#
loop_
_entity_poly.entity_id
_entity_poly.type
_entity_poly.pdbx_seq_one_letter_code
_entity_poly.pdbx_strand_id
1 'polypeptide(L)'
;MGFPKNAAVNTKSVLEQPEVGKLIDELGQLTNLTQAQLAEILGVAYATINRWENGHIQPSPLAIKQFRALIDQLSQSSSETLRAGIQRLLTQHFSHEG
;
A
#
# COMPACT_ATOMS: atom_id res chain seq x y z
N MET A 1 -17.97 0.80 -23.09
CA MET A 1 -18.01 1.66 -21.88
C MET A 1 -16.58 2.11 -21.57
N GLY A 2 -16.26 3.34 -21.94
CA GLY A 2 -14.91 3.90 -21.78
C GLY A 2 -14.74 4.52 -20.40
N PHE A 3 -13.59 4.25 -19.78
CA PHE A 3 -13.11 5.05 -18.67
C PHE A 3 -12.49 6.33 -19.25
N PRO A 4 -12.88 7.53 -18.78
CA PRO A 4 -12.25 8.76 -19.25
C PRO A 4 -10.79 8.80 -18.78
N LYS A 5 -9.93 9.06 -19.75
CA LYS A 5 -8.51 9.39 -19.61
C LYS A 5 -8.41 10.86 -19.24
N ASN A 6 -8.44 11.15 -17.94
CA ASN A 6 -8.10 12.48 -17.44
C ASN A 6 -6.68 12.46 -16.89
N ALA A 7 -5.75 12.85 -17.76
CA ALA A 7 -4.48 13.41 -17.36
C ALA A 7 -4.72 14.78 -16.68
N ALA A 8 -3.85 15.07 -15.70
CA ALA A 8 -3.70 16.30 -14.93
C ALA A 8 -4.64 16.50 -13.71
N VAL A 9 -4.24 15.94 -12.57
CA VAL A 9 -4.27 16.70 -11.31
C VAL A 9 -2.94 16.55 -10.58
N ASN A 10 -2.34 17.68 -10.25
CA ASN A 10 -1.07 17.82 -9.56
C ASN A 10 -1.33 17.78 -8.04
N THR A 11 -1.17 16.61 -7.42
CA THR A 11 -0.96 16.43 -5.97
C THR A 11 -0.09 15.18 -5.74
N LYS A 12 1.20 15.39 -5.50
CA LYS A 12 2.28 14.37 -5.41
C LYS A 12 2.24 13.50 -4.13
N SER A 13 1.10 12.90 -3.76
CA SER A 13 1.01 12.11 -2.49
C SER A 13 0.05 10.91 -2.56
N VAL A 14 -0.15 10.29 -3.73
CA VAL A 14 -1.20 9.27 -3.87
C VAL A 14 -0.64 7.95 -4.36
N LEU A 15 -0.69 6.94 -3.49
CA LEU A 15 -0.48 5.54 -3.85
C LEU A 15 -1.66 5.08 -4.70
N GLU A 16 -1.46 5.02 -6.01
CA GLU A 16 -2.49 4.70 -7.01
C GLU A 16 -2.34 3.29 -7.56
N GLN A 17 -3.36 2.80 -8.27
CA GLN A 17 -3.24 1.52 -8.97
C GLN A 17 -2.33 1.62 -10.21
N PRO A 18 -1.53 0.57 -10.50
CA PRO A 18 -1.46 -0.72 -9.83
C PRO A 18 -0.46 -0.81 -8.65
N GLU A 19 0.11 0.31 -8.20
CA GLU A 19 1.19 0.34 -7.21
C GLU A 19 0.73 -0.14 -5.84
N VAL A 20 -0.53 0.10 -5.49
CA VAL A 20 -1.16 -0.45 -4.28
C VAL A 20 -1.09 -1.97 -4.26
N GLY A 21 -1.37 -2.62 -5.39
CA GLY A 21 -1.35 -4.08 -5.44
C GLY A 21 0.06 -4.65 -5.30
N LYS A 22 1.05 -3.99 -5.91
CA LYS A 22 2.47 -4.34 -5.73
C LYS A 22 2.90 -4.18 -4.27
N LEU A 23 2.48 -3.10 -3.62
CA LEU A 23 2.77 -2.87 -2.20
C LEU A 23 2.18 -3.97 -1.31
N ILE A 24 0.95 -4.41 -1.58
CA ILE A 24 0.30 -5.50 -0.82
C ILE A 24 1.09 -6.80 -0.95
N ASP A 25 1.49 -7.17 -2.17
CA ASP A 25 2.29 -8.37 -2.44
C ASP A 25 3.67 -8.30 -1.74
N GLU A 26 4.41 -7.21 -1.94
CA GLU A 26 5.74 -7.06 -1.33
C GLU A 26 5.69 -7.00 0.20
N LEU A 27 4.65 -6.37 0.77
CA LEU A 27 4.44 -6.36 2.21
C LEU A 27 4.18 -7.78 2.74
N GLY A 28 3.36 -8.57 2.03
CA GLY A 28 3.11 -9.97 2.33
C GLY A 28 4.39 -10.81 2.33
N GLN A 29 5.25 -10.63 1.34
CA GLN A 29 6.53 -11.33 1.24
C GLN A 29 7.51 -10.98 2.37
N LEU A 30 7.52 -9.72 2.84
CA LEU A 30 8.42 -9.26 3.90
C LEU A 30 7.94 -9.62 5.32
N THR A 31 6.63 -9.63 5.53
CA THR A 31 6.03 -9.76 6.87
C THR A 31 5.35 -11.11 7.09
N ASN A 32 5.16 -11.89 6.03
CA ASN A 32 4.37 -13.11 5.99
C ASN A 32 2.88 -12.87 6.35
N LEU A 33 2.40 -11.62 6.20
CA LEU A 33 0.99 -11.26 6.37
C LEU A 33 0.17 -11.73 5.18
N THR A 34 -0.95 -12.38 5.47
CA THR A 34 -1.96 -12.74 4.47
C THR A 34 -2.87 -11.55 4.15
N GLN A 35 -3.57 -11.60 3.00
CA GLN A 35 -4.61 -10.61 2.68
C GLN A 35 -5.70 -10.51 3.76
N ALA A 36 -6.03 -11.62 4.42
CA ALA A 36 -7.00 -11.63 5.51
C ALA A 36 -6.49 -10.87 6.73
N GLN A 37 -5.25 -11.12 7.16
CA GLN A 37 -4.63 -10.39 8.27
C GLN A 37 -4.47 -8.91 7.93
N LEU A 38 -4.09 -8.59 6.70
CA LEU A 38 -4.00 -7.21 6.24
C LEU A 38 -5.37 -6.52 6.25
N ALA A 39 -6.44 -7.23 5.85
CA ALA A 39 -7.80 -6.73 5.92
C ALA A 39 -8.22 -6.41 7.36
N GLU A 40 -7.90 -7.30 8.31
CA GLU A 40 -8.15 -7.10 9.74
C GLU A 40 -7.38 -5.88 10.28
N ILE A 41 -6.09 -5.78 9.97
CA ILE A 41 -5.21 -4.66 10.41
C ILE A 41 -5.73 -3.32 9.86
N LEU A 42 -6.14 -3.29 8.59
CA LEU A 42 -6.63 -2.08 7.92
C LEU A 42 -8.13 -1.81 8.21
N GLY A 43 -8.83 -2.72 8.88
CA GLY A 43 -10.25 -2.58 9.20
C GLY A 43 -11.15 -2.57 7.95
N VAL A 44 -10.79 -3.35 6.92
CA VAL A 44 -11.54 -3.48 5.67
C VAL A 44 -11.93 -4.93 5.41
N ALA A 45 -12.84 -5.17 4.48
CA ALA A 45 -13.18 -6.53 4.07
C ALA A 45 -12.05 -7.16 3.24
N TYR A 46 -11.87 -8.48 3.35
CA TYR A 46 -10.95 -9.26 2.51
C TYR A 46 -11.13 -8.96 1.00
N ALA A 47 -12.39 -8.90 0.54
CA ALA A 47 -12.72 -8.61 -0.85
C ALA A 47 -12.20 -7.25 -1.33
N THR A 48 -12.03 -6.29 -0.41
CA THR A 48 -11.44 -4.98 -0.71
C THR A 48 -9.94 -5.10 -0.97
N ILE A 49 -9.21 -5.83 -0.12
CA ILE A 49 -7.79 -6.14 -0.34
C ILE A 49 -7.59 -6.86 -1.67
N ASN A 50 -8.37 -7.90 -1.94
CA ASN A 50 -8.26 -8.66 -3.20
C ASN A 50 -8.50 -7.78 -4.44
N ARG A 51 -9.45 -6.83 -4.39
CA ARG A 51 -9.68 -5.88 -5.49
C ARG A 51 -8.54 -4.87 -5.62
N TRP A 52 -7.91 -4.47 -4.52
CA TRP A 52 -6.75 -3.60 -4.57
C TRP A 52 -5.53 -4.32 -5.14
N GLU A 53 -5.27 -5.54 -4.69
CA GLU A 53 -4.14 -6.34 -5.15
C GLU A 53 -4.21 -6.63 -6.65
N ASN A 54 -5.41 -6.89 -7.17
CA ASN A 54 -5.63 -7.13 -8.60
C ASN A 54 -5.83 -5.85 -9.43
N GLY A 55 -5.64 -4.65 -8.86
CA GLY A 55 -5.74 -3.39 -9.60
C GLY A 55 -7.17 -3.00 -10.02
N HIS A 56 -8.20 -3.64 -9.48
CA HIS A 56 -9.59 -3.45 -9.93
C HIS A 56 -10.24 -2.15 -9.43
N ILE A 57 -9.83 -1.65 -8.26
CA ILE A 57 -10.37 -0.41 -7.67
C ILE A 57 -9.27 0.40 -7.00
N GLN A 58 -9.42 1.72 -6.95
CA GLN A 58 -8.50 2.62 -6.23
C GLN A 58 -8.84 2.62 -4.72
N PRO A 59 -7.85 2.47 -3.81
CA PRO A 59 -8.08 2.67 -2.37
C PRO A 59 -8.49 4.12 -2.07
N SER A 60 -9.27 4.29 -1.00
CA SER A 60 -9.60 5.63 -0.51
C SER A 60 -8.37 6.31 0.11
N PRO A 61 -8.36 7.65 0.22
CA PRO A 61 -7.30 8.37 0.93
C PRO A 61 -7.12 7.90 2.38
N LEU A 62 -8.20 7.46 3.04
CA LEU A 62 -8.12 6.88 4.38
C LEU A 62 -7.35 5.57 4.37
N ALA A 63 -7.63 4.68 3.42
CA ALA A 63 -6.92 3.42 3.28
C ALA A 63 -5.42 3.65 2.99
N ILE A 64 -5.08 4.61 2.13
CA ILE A 64 -3.68 4.99 1.85
C ILE A 64 -2.98 5.45 3.15
N LYS A 65 -3.65 6.25 3.99
CA LYS A 65 -3.11 6.65 5.30
C LYS A 65 -2.90 5.46 6.23
N GLN A 66 -3.81 4.48 6.23
CA GLN A 66 -3.66 3.27 7.05
C GLN A 66 -2.48 2.40 6.57
N PHE A 67 -2.29 2.26 5.26
CA PHE A 67 -1.09 1.60 4.71
C PHE A 67 0.19 2.30 5.17
N ARG A 68 0.24 3.63 5.07
CA ARG A 68 1.40 4.39 5.53
C ARG A 68 1.68 4.18 7.01
N ALA A 69 0.65 4.26 7.86
CA ALA A 69 0.80 4.04 9.29
C ALA A 69 1.31 2.63 9.63
N LEU A 70 0.80 1.59 8.93
CA LEU A 70 1.28 0.22 9.11
C LEU A 70 2.76 0.08 8.73
N ILE A 71 3.17 0.64 7.60
CA ILE A 71 4.56 0.57 7.11
C ILE A 71 5.50 1.35 8.04
N ASP A 72 5.09 2.53 8.52
CA ASP A 72 5.86 3.31 9.48
C ASP A 72 6.05 2.54 10.81
N GLN A 73 5.02 1.82 11.29
CA GLN A 73 5.16 0.93 12.46
C GLN A 73 6.16 -0.21 12.22
N LEU A 74 6.09 -0.86 11.06
CA LEU A 74 7.00 -1.96 10.72
C LEU A 74 8.46 -1.49 10.56
N SER A 75 8.67 -0.22 10.17
CA SER A 75 10.00 0.40 10.07
C SER A 75 10.71 0.56 11.43
N GLN A 76 9.93 0.53 12.52
CA GLN A 76 10.38 0.61 13.90
C GLN A 76 10.50 -0.76 14.58
N SER A 77 10.24 -1.86 13.86
CA SER A 77 10.41 -3.22 14.37
C SER A 77 11.84 -3.45 14.86
N SER A 78 12.07 -4.33 15.85
CA SER A 78 13.42 -4.64 16.34
C SER A 78 14.25 -5.49 15.38
N SER A 79 13.62 -6.13 14.38
CA SER A 79 14.30 -6.95 13.37
C SER A 79 14.95 -6.09 12.29
N GLU A 80 16.28 -6.08 12.24
CA GLU A 80 17.05 -5.29 11.26
C GLU A 80 16.69 -5.62 9.80
N THR A 81 16.57 -6.91 9.47
CA THR A 81 16.19 -7.36 8.13
C THR A 81 14.82 -6.83 7.71
N LEU A 82 13.84 -6.89 8.63
CA LEU A 82 12.51 -6.38 8.36
C LEU A 82 12.54 -4.86 8.16
N ARG A 83 13.19 -4.12 9.05
CA ARG A 83 13.31 -2.66 8.94
C ARG A 83 13.94 -2.24 7.61
N ALA A 84 15.03 -2.90 7.20
CA ALA A 84 15.70 -2.59 5.93
C ALA A 84 14.79 -2.86 4.72
N GLY A 85 14.05 -3.97 4.73
CA GLY A 85 13.05 -4.27 3.70
C GLY A 85 11.94 -3.21 3.65
N ILE A 86 11.42 -2.81 4.80
CA ILE A 86 10.36 -1.80 4.91
C ILE A 86 10.84 -0.41 4.48
N GLN A 87 12.07 -0.01 4.85
CA GLN A 87 12.68 1.24 4.39
C GLN A 87 12.85 1.30 2.87
N ARG A 88 13.16 0.16 2.24
CA ARG A 88 13.20 0.04 0.78
C ARG A 88 11.81 0.25 0.17
N LEU A 89 10.76 -0.35 0.73
CA LEU A 89 9.39 -0.13 0.27
C LEU A 89 8.95 1.33 0.39
N LEU A 90 9.27 1.99 1.50
CA LEU A 90 9.00 3.43 1.66
C LEU A 90 9.66 4.26 0.55
N THR A 91 10.91 3.94 0.24
CA THR A 91 11.65 4.63 -0.83
C THR A 91 11.08 4.32 -2.22
N GLN A 92 10.54 3.12 -2.46
CA GLN A 92 10.04 2.75 -3.79
C GLN A 92 8.63 3.27 -4.05
N HIS A 93 7.75 3.26 -3.05
CA HIS A 93 6.31 3.53 -3.22
C HIS A 93 5.87 4.90 -2.73
N PHE A 94 6.62 5.52 -1.82
CA PHE A 94 6.24 6.77 -1.16
C PHE A 94 7.24 7.93 -1.36
N SER A 95 8.19 7.80 -2.29
CA SER A 95 9.19 8.84 -2.57
C SER A 95 8.64 10.00 -3.41
N HIS A 96 8.03 11.00 -2.76
CA HIS A 96 8.15 12.41 -3.17
C HIS A 96 7.67 13.42 -2.09
N GLU A 97 8.03 13.22 -0.82
CA GLU A 97 7.89 14.27 0.19
C GLU A 97 9.22 15.06 0.24
N GLY A 98 9.31 16.07 -0.62
CA GLY A 98 10.42 17.03 -0.71
C GLY A 98 9.92 18.35 -1.27
#